data_AF-A0A7Y5NFE1-F1
#
_entry.id   AF-A0A7Y5NFE1-F1
#
_cell.length_a   1.000
_cell.length_b   1.000
_cell.length_c   1.000
_cell.angle_alpha   90.00
_cell.angle_beta   90.00
_cell.angle_gamma   90.00
#
_symmetry.space_group_name_H-M   'P 1'
#
loop_
_entity.id
_entity.type
_entity.pdbx_description
1 polymer ?
#
loop_
_entity_poly.entity_id
_entity_poly.type
_entity_poly.pdbx_seq_one_letter_code
_entity_poly.pdbx_strand_id
1 'polypeptide(L)' 'QSPTDGREHSAYHFHMHFYPPLLRSARIKKFMVGYEMLANPQRDITPEASAEQLRNLPDEHYRKRQNDSE' A
#
# COMPACT_ATOMS: atom_id res chain seq x y z
N GLN A 1 -2.09 -10.41 -12.89
CA GLN A 1 -3.04 -10.25 -14.01
C GLN A 1 -3.18 -11.59 -14.71
N SER A 2 -4.41 -12.03 -15.03
CA SER A 2 -4.65 -13.26 -15.80
C SER A 2 -4.70 -12.98 -17.32
N PRO A 3 -4.36 -13.96 -18.16
CA PRO A 3 -4.56 -13.86 -19.62
C PRO A 3 -6.02 -13.59 -20.00
N THR A 4 -6.24 -12.88 -21.11
CA THR A 4 -7.58 -12.52 -21.63
C THR A 4 -8.02 -13.41 -22.80
N ASP A 5 -7.55 -14.65 -22.84
CA ASP A 5 -7.77 -15.61 -23.94
C ASP A 5 -9.04 -16.47 -23.78
N GLY A 6 -9.85 -16.19 -22.76
CA GLY A 6 -11.09 -16.92 -22.48
C GLY A 6 -10.90 -18.35 -21.95
N ARG A 7 -9.67 -18.74 -21.62
CA ARG A 7 -9.36 -20.06 -21.06
C ARG A 7 -9.31 -20.00 -19.54
N GLU A 8 -9.50 -21.15 -18.90
CA GLU A 8 -9.34 -21.27 -17.45
C GLU A 8 -7.86 -21.29 -17.06
N HIS A 9 -7.50 -20.50 -16.07
CA HIS A 9 -6.14 -20.42 -15.53
C HIS A 9 -6.16 -20.52 -14.00
N SER A 10 -6.30 -21.75 -13.48
CA SER A 10 -6.43 -22.03 -12.03
C SER A 10 -5.25 -21.54 -11.17
N ALA A 11 -4.08 -21.34 -11.78
CA ALA A 11 -2.91 -20.75 -11.12
C ALA A 11 -3.03 -19.23 -10.87
N TYR A 12 -4.05 -18.56 -11.42
CA TYR A 12 -4.26 -17.12 -11.28
C TYR A 12 -5.39 -16.82 -10.30
N HIS A 13 -5.13 -15.89 -9.38
CA HIS A 13 -6.13 -15.36 -8.46
C HIS A 13 -6.24 -13.85 -8.61
N PHE A 14 -7.46 -13.33 -8.56
CA PHE A 14 -7.71 -11.90 -8.58
C PHE A 14 -7.11 -11.23 -7.33
N HIS A 15 -6.36 -10.14 -7.52
CA HIS A 15 -5.77 -9.39 -6.42
C HIS A 15 -5.54 -7.93 -6.81
N MET A 16 -5.49 -7.05 -5.81
CA MET A 16 -5.21 -5.62 -5.96
C MET A 16 -3.91 -5.26 -5.24
N HIS A 17 -3.13 -4.35 -5.81
CA HIS A 17 -1.90 -3.82 -5.22
C HIS A 17 -2.02 -2.32 -4.96
N PHE A 18 -1.57 -1.86 -3.79
CA PHE A 18 -1.51 -0.46 -3.41
C PHE A 18 -0.06 -0.07 -3.12
N TYR A 19 0.45 0.97 -3.79
CA TYR A 19 1.82 1.48 -3.61
C TYR A 19 1.82 2.95 -3.17
N PRO A 20 1.34 3.27 -1.95
CA PRO A 20 1.32 4.64 -1.45
C PRO A 20 2.76 5.14 -1.18
N PRO A 21 3.10 6.39 -1.55
CA PRO A 21 4.48 6.87 -1.46
C PRO A 21 4.85 7.51 -0.11
N LEU A 22 3.91 7.71 0.82
CA LEU A 22 4.19 8.39 2.09
C LEU A 22 4.92 7.47 3.07
N LEU A 23 5.96 7.96 3.74
CA LEU A 23 6.82 7.14 4.60
C LEU A 23 6.80 7.52 6.08
N ARG A 24 6.96 8.81 6.40
CA ARG A 24 7.10 9.28 7.80
C ARG A 24 6.06 10.32 8.24
N SER A 25 5.44 11.01 7.28
CA SER A 25 4.39 11.99 7.53
C SER A 25 3.67 12.32 6.22
N ALA A 26 2.63 13.16 6.30
CA ALA A 26 1.91 13.68 5.13
C ALA A 26 2.80 14.47 4.15
N ARG A 27 4.02 14.89 4.57
CA ARG A 27 4.95 15.69 3.75
C ARG A 27 6.16 14.90 3.27
N ILE A 28 6.43 13.71 3.82
CA ILE A 28 7.67 12.96 3.55
C ILE A 28 7.36 11.65 2.82
N LYS A 29 7.89 11.54 1.60
CA LYS A 29 7.71 10.41 0.69
C LYS A 29 8.93 9.49 0.63
N LYS A 30 8.72 8.21 0.30
CA LYS A 30 9.73 7.30 -0.22
C LYS A 30 9.98 7.62 -1.69
N PHE A 31 11.26 7.73 -2.06
CA PHE A 31 11.71 7.86 -3.43
C PHE A 31 12.37 6.54 -3.84
N MET A 32 11.89 5.90 -4.90
CA MET A 32 12.56 4.75 -5.52
C MET A 32 13.43 5.27 -6.67
N VAL A 33 14.65 5.68 -6.32
CA VAL A 33 15.60 6.32 -7.25
C VAL A 33 17.01 5.76 -7.01
N GLY A 34 17.99 6.20 -7.81
CA GLY A 34 19.40 5.85 -7.59
C GLY A 34 19.63 4.34 -7.64
N TYR A 35 20.10 3.75 -6.53
CA TYR A 35 20.31 2.30 -6.43
C TYR A 35 19.06 1.50 -6.82
N GLU A 36 17.88 1.96 -6.42
CA GLU A 36 16.62 1.26 -6.64
C GLU A 36 16.18 1.26 -8.10
N MET A 37 16.74 2.15 -8.94
CA MET A 37 16.46 2.17 -10.38
C MET A 37 17.30 1.16 -11.16
N LEU A 38 18.48 0.79 -10.65
CA LEU A 38 19.48 0.02 -11.41
C LEU A 38 19.90 -1.30 -10.74
N ALA A 39 19.46 -1.53 -9.50
CA ALA A 39 19.78 -2.74 -8.75
C ALA A 39 18.51 -3.35 -8.15
N ASN A 40 18.26 -3.16 -6.85
CA ASN A 40 17.17 -3.82 -6.13
C ASN A 40 16.34 -2.84 -5.31
N PRO A 41 15.04 -3.14 -5.08
CA PRO A 41 14.19 -2.36 -4.19
C PRO A 41 14.73 -2.34 -2.75
N GLN A 42 14.66 -1.18 -2.11
CA GLN A 42 15.08 -0.99 -0.71
C GLN A 42 13.94 -0.37 0.10
N ARG A 43 13.79 -0.81 1.36
CA ARG A 43 12.80 -0.27 2.30
C ARG A 43 13.43 0.09 3.63
N ASP A 44 12.97 1.20 4.20
CA ASP A 44 13.39 1.69 5.52
C ASP A 44 12.54 1.12 6.67
N ILE A 45 11.35 0.60 6.36
CA ILE A 45 10.39 0.04 7.31
C ILE A 45 10.06 -1.41 6.92
N THR A 46 9.89 -2.28 7.90
CA THR A 46 9.53 -3.68 7.66
C THR A 46 8.03 -3.82 7.40
N PRO A 47 7.60 -4.83 6.60
CA PRO A 47 6.18 -5.10 6.38
C PRO A 47 5.40 -5.35 7.68
N GLU A 48 6.02 -5.98 8.68
CA GLU A 48 5.39 -6.29 9.97
C GLU A 48 5.04 -5.01 10.73
N ALA A 49 5.99 -4.08 10.81
CA ALA A 49 5.80 -2.79 11.46
C ALA A 49 4.74 -1.95 10.74
N SER A 50 4.77 -1.87 9.40
CA SER A 50 3.75 -1.16 8.63
C SER A 50 2.36 -1.77 8.81
N ALA A 51 2.25 -3.10 8.84
CA ALA A 51 0.97 -3.77 9.02
C ALA A 51 0.42 -3.60 10.44
N GLU A 52 1.27 -3.62 11.46
CA GLU A 52 0.87 -3.31 12.85
C GLU A 52 0.34 -1.88 12.98
N GLN A 53 1.05 -0.91 12.40
CA GLN A 53 0.60 0.48 12.39
C GLN A 53 -0.77 0.65 11.74
N LEU A 54 -1.00 0.01 10.58
CA LEU A 54 -2.29 0.09 9.87
C LEU A 54 -3.43 -0.57 10.66
N ARG A 55 -3.20 -1.72 11.31
CA ARG A 55 -4.21 -2.40 12.13
C ARG A 55 -4.64 -1.61 13.37
N ASN A 56 -3.77 -0.74 13.87
CA ASN A 56 -4.05 0.09 15.04
C ASN A 56 -4.84 1.37 14.69
N LEU A 57 -5.10 1.66 13.41
CA LEU A 57 -5.92 2.79 12.99
C LEU A 57 -7.41 2.44 12.96
N PRO A 58 -8.32 3.41 13.17
CA PRO A 58 -9.74 3.18 12.99
C PRO A 58 -10.10 2.90 11.52
N ASP A 59 -11.03 1.97 11.29
CA ASP A 59 -11.59 1.71 9.96
C ASP A 59 -12.50 2.85 9.46
N GLU A 60 -12.96 3.70 10.38
CA GLU A 60 -13.79 4.85 10.05
C GLU A 60 -12.93 6.06 9.64
N HIS A 61 -13.19 6.58 8.43
CA HIS A 61 -12.52 7.76 7.92
C HIS A 61 -12.76 8.98 8.83
N TYR A 62 -11.69 9.65 9.26
CA TYR A 62 -11.69 10.71 10.28
C TYR A 62 -12.70 11.85 10.08
N ARG A 63 -13.07 12.19 8.82
CA ARG A 63 -14.08 13.23 8.53
C ARG A 63 -15.52 12.84 8.89
N LYS A 64 -15.86 11.55 8.96
CA LYS A 64 -17.23 11.12 9.31
C LYS A 64 -17.54 11.44 10.76
N ARG A 65 -16.61 11.12 11.66
CA ARG A 65 -16.69 11.46 13.09
C ARG A 65 -16.86 12.94 13.38
N GLN A 66 -16.32 13.82 12.53
CA GLN A 66 -16.46 15.27 12.69
C GLN A 66 -17.89 15.75 12.38
N ASN A 67 -18.55 15.12 11.41
CA ASN A 67 -19.91 15.49 10.99
C ASN A 67 -21.00 15.04 11.97
N ASP A 68 -20.73 14.03 12.81
CA ASP A 68 -21.69 13.56 13.83
C ASP A 68 -21.65 14.40 15.12
N SER A 69 -20.72 15.36 15.20
CA SER A 69 -20.52 16.27 16.34
C SER A 69 -21.06 17.69 16.09
N GLU A 70 -21.67 17.93 14.92
CA GLU A 70 -22.41 19.15 14.54
C GLU A 70 -23.92 18.86 14.51
#